data_AF-A0A673T1C7-F1
#
_entry.id   AF-A0A673T1C7-F1
#
_cell.length_a   1.000
_cell.length_b   1.000
_cell.length_c   1.000
_cell.angle_alpha   90.00
_cell.angle_beta   90.00
_cell.angle_gamma   90.00
#
_symmetry.space_group_name_H-M   'P 1'
#
loop_
_entity.id
_entity.type
_entity.pdbx_description
1 polymer ?
#
loop_
_entity_poly.entity_id
_entity_poly.type
_entity_poly.pdbx_seq_one_letter_code
_entity_poly.pdbx_strand_id
1 'polypeptide(L)'
;MEEYHTWQSFGNSHRFSFCQYPFVISIAAKKIIIQRDSEQQMISIARQSLVDKVSRRQRPDMNMLFLNMKVRRTHLVSDSLDELTRKRADLKKKLKVTFVGEAGLDMGGLTKEWFLLLIRQIFHPDYGMFTYHKDSHCHWFSSFKCDNYSEFRLVGILMGLAVYNSITLDIRFPPCCYKKLLSPPVVPSDQNTPVGICSVTTDDLCQIMPELAHGLSELLSYEGNVEEDFFSTFQVFQEEFGIIKSYNLKPGGDKIPVNNQNRKEYVQLYVDFLLNKSIYKQFAAFYYGFHSVCASNALMLLRPEEVEILVCGSPELDMHALQRSTQYDGYAKTDLTIRYFWDVVLGFPLDLQKKLLHFTTGSDRVPVGGMADLNFKISKNETSTNWLPVAHTCFNQLCLPPYKSKKDLKQKLIIGISNSEGFGLE
;
A
#
# COMPACT_ATOMS: atom_id res chain seq x y z
N MET A 1 -6.38 -25.20 -2.08
CA MET A 1 -5.05 -25.35 -2.70
C MET A 1 -5.08 -26.31 -3.87
N GLU A 2 -5.67 -27.49 -3.75
CA GLU A 2 -5.83 -28.44 -4.87
C GLU A 2 -6.54 -27.82 -6.08
N GLU A 3 -7.63 -27.08 -5.86
CA GLU A 3 -8.32 -26.29 -6.89
C GLU A 3 -7.39 -25.33 -7.65
N TYR A 4 -6.57 -24.59 -6.91
CA TYR A 4 -5.63 -23.62 -7.48
C TYR A 4 -4.52 -24.30 -8.29
N HIS A 5 -3.96 -25.42 -7.78
CA HIS A 5 -2.97 -26.21 -8.51
C HIS A 5 -3.55 -26.85 -9.78
N THR A 6 -4.81 -27.29 -9.72
CA THR A 6 -5.55 -27.81 -10.88
C THR A 6 -5.72 -26.71 -11.92
N TRP A 7 -6.15 -25.52 -11.50
CA TRP A 7 -6.28 -24.38 -12.40
C TRP A 7 -4.94 -23.94 -13.01
N GLN A 8 -3.86 -23.86 -12.24
CA GLN A 8 -2.53 -23.54 -12.76
C GLN A 8 -2.00 -24.56 -13.77
N SER A 9 -2.16 -25.85 -13.47
CA SER A 9 -1.64 -26.93 -14.32
C SER A 9 -2.44 -27.09 -15.61
N PHE A 10 -3.74 -26.80 -15.57
CA PHE A 10 -4.66 -27.16 -16.65
C PHE A 10 -5.34 -25.98 -17.33
N GLY A 11 -5.20 -24.74 -16.84
CA GLY A 11 -5.51 -23.44 -17.47
C GLY A 11 -6.89 -23.29 -18.11
N ASN A 12 -7.12 -24.03 -19.20
CA ASN A 12 -8.28 -24.05 -20.09
C ASN A 12 -8.85 -25.47 -20.35
N SER A 13 -8.52 -26.48 -19.55
CA SER A 13 -9.11 -27.82 -19.70
C SER A 13 -10.61 -27.82 -19.36
N HIS A 14 -11.36 -28.81 -19.87
CA HIS A 14 -12.78 -29.02 -19.52
C HIS A 14 -13.04 -29.38 -18.04
N ARG A 15 -12.00 -29.44 -17.20
CA ARG A 15 -12.19 -29.61 -15.75
C ARG A 15 -12.56 -28.27 -15.13
N PHE A 16 -13.72 -28.25 -14.52
CA PHE A 16 -14.20 -27.17 -13.68
C PHE A 16 -13.20 -26.90 -12.55
N SER A 17 -12.92 -25.61 -12.31
CA SER A 17 -12.29 -25.15 -11.08
C SER A 17 -12.91 -23.82 -10.65
N PHE A 18 -13.08 -23.63 -9.33
CA PHE A 18 -13.55 -22.35 -8.80
C PHE A 18 -12.62 -21.18 -9.15
N CYS A 19 -11.34 -21.43 -9.41
CA CYS A 19 -10.38 -20.41 -9.84
C CYS A 19 -10.66 -19.85 -11.26
N GLN A 20 -11.49 -20.54 -12.07
CA GLN A 20 -12.00 -20.02 -13.34
C GLN A 20 -13.07 -18.93 -13.15
N TYR A 21 -13.68 -18.87 -11.96
CA TYR A 21 -14.72 -17.93 -11.60
C TYR A 21 -14.31 -17.14 -10.34
N PRO A 22 -13.26 -16.29 -10.38
CA PRO A 22 -12.72 -15.68 -9.16
C PRO A 22 -13.71 -14.85 -8.33
N PHE A 23 -14.83 -14.42 -8.93
CA PHE A 23 -15.89 -13.67 -8.24
C PHE A 23 -16.63 -14.49 -7.17
N VAL A 24 -16.60 -15.83 -7.22
CA VAL A 24 -17.23 -16.68 -6.19
C VAL A 24 -16.33 -16.92 -4.99
N ILE A 25 -15.04 -16.63 -5.12
CA ILE A 25 -14.03 -16.86 -4.07
C ILE A 25 -13.97 -15.61 -3.18
N SER A 26 -14.13 -15.79 -1.88
CA SER A 26 -13.99 -14.68 -0.92
C SER A 26 -12.55 -14.16 -0.85
N ILE A 27 -12.38 -12.89 -0.48
CA ILE A 27 -11.05 -12.29 -0.31
C ILE A 27 -10.20 -13.04 0.74
N ALA A 28 -10.83 -13.55 1.81
CA ALA A 28 -10.15 -14.37 2.81
C ALA A 28 -9.57 -15.66 2.21
N ALA A 29 -10.32 -16.33 1.32
CA ALA A 29 -9.83 -17.53 0.63
C ALA A 29 -8.74 -17.17 -0.39
N LYS A 30 -8.88 -16.07 -1.14
CA LYS A 30 -7.84 -15.57 -2.06
C LYS A 30 -6.53 -15.23 -1.34
N LYS A 31 -6.61 -14.57 -0.18
CA LYS A 31 -5.45 -14.30 0.71
C LYS A 31 -4.70 -15.59 1.03
N ILE A 32 -5.42 -16.64 1.44
CA ILE A 32 -4.82 -17.95 1.75
C ILE A 32 -4.13 -18.54 0.50
N ILE A 33 -4.76 -18.47 -0.66
CA ILE A 33 -4.17 -18.95 -1.93
C ILE A 33 -2.85 -18.23 -2.21
N ILE A 34 -2.85 -16.89 -2.15
CA ILE A 34 -1.68 -16.06 -2.42
C ILE A 34 -0.56 -16.32 -1.41
N GLN A 35 -0.91 -16.42 -0.12
CA GLN A 35 0.06 -16.70 0.94
C GLN A 35 0.70 -18.07 0.74
N ARG A 36 -0.10 -19.10 0.44
CA ARG A 36 0.41 -20.46 0.20
C ARG A 36 1.25 -20.55 -1.08
N ASP A 37 0.84 -19.88 -2.15
CA ASP A 37 1.62 -19.77 -3.38
C ASP A 37 2.97 -19.11 -3.11
N SER A 38 2.98 -18.02 -2.34
CA SER A 38 4.19 -17.31 -1.92
C SER A 38 5.11 -18.20 -1.08
N GLU A 39 4.58 -18.88 -0.05
CA GLU A 39 5.32 -19.83 0.78
C GLU A 39 5.96 -20.96 -0.05
N GLN A 40 5.21 -21.51 -1.01
CA GLN A 40 5.71 -22.57 -1.90
C GLN A 40 6.85 -22.06 -2.80
N GLN A 41 6.71 -20.85 -3.36
CA GLN A 41 7.78 -20.22 -4.14
C GLN A 41 9.04 -19.95 -3.29
N MET A 42 8.87 -19.45 -2.06
CA MET A 42 9.98 -19.23 -1.13
C MET A 42 10.74 -20.53 -0.85
N ILE A 43 10.01 -21.61 -0.53
CA ILE A 43 10.62 -22.92 -0.26
C ILE A 43 11.34 -23.45 -1.50
N SER A 44 10.74 -23.33 -2.68
CA SER A 44 11.32 -23.79 -3.94
C SER A 44 12.65 -23.08 -4.24
N ILE A 45 12.67 -21.75 -4.13
CA ILE A 45 13.87 -20.93 -4.42
C ILE A 45 14.96 -21.15 -3.37
N ALA A 46 14.58 -21.33 -2.10
CA ALA A 46 15.53 -21.68 -1.04
C ALA A 46 16.17 -23.05 -1.29
N ARG A 47 15.38 -24.06 -1.70
CA ARG A 47 15.89 -25.39 -2.08
C ARG A 47 16.80 -25.33 -3.30
N GLN A 48 16.42 -24.59 -4.33
CA GLN A 48 17.25 -24.42 -5.54
C GLN A 48 18.59 -23.77 -5.20
N SER A 49 18.57 -22.72 -4.38
CA SER A 49 19.80 -22.07 -3.90
C SER A 49 20.72 -23.04 -3.15
N LEU A 50 20.15 -23.93 -2.32
CA LEU A 50 20.90 -24.97 -1.59
C LEU A 50 21.55 -25.97 -2.55
N VAL A 51 20.78 -26.49 -3.50
CA VAL A 51 21.27 -27.44 -4.51
C VAL A 51 22.40 -26.82 -5.34
N ASP A 52 22.25 -25.56 -5.77
CA ASP A 52 23.25 -24.86 -6.58
C ASP A 52 24.58 -24.70 -5.83
N LYS A 53 24.56 -24.36 -4.53
CA LYS A 53 25.78 -24.23 -3.73
C LYS A 53 26.46 -25.56 -3.42
N VAL A 54 25.67 -26.60 -3.12
CA VAL A 54 26.19 -27.96 -2.91
C VAL A 54 26.85 -28.48 -4.19
N SER A 55 26.21 -28.26 -5.34
CA SER A 55 26.77 -28.58 -6.67
C SER A 55 28.10 -27.87 -6.92
N ARG A 56 28.22 -26.59 -6.49
CA ARG A 56 29.46 -25.80 -6.55
C ARG A 56 30.48 -26.11 -5.44
N ARG A 57 30.25 -27.14 -4.60
CA ARG A 57 31.08 -27.52 -3.45
C ARG A 57 31.37 -26.38 -2.45
N GLN A 58 30.45 -25.41 -2.36
CA GLN A 58 30.55 -24.33 -1.40
C GLN A 58 29.85 -24.72 -0.11
N ARG A 59 30.39 -24.30 1.05
CA ARG A 59 29.72 -24.51 2.34
C ARG A 59 28.40 -23.74 2.37
N PRO A 60 27.25 -24.41 2.61
CA PRO A 60 25.98 -23.72 2.77
C PRO A 60 25.99 -22.86 4.04
N ASP A 61 25.47 -21.64 3.92
CA ASP A 61 25.25 -20.71 5.04
C ASP A 61 23.74 -20.47 5.12
N MET A 62 23.15 -20.57 6.32
CA MET A 62 21.72 -20.36 6.55
C MET A 62 21.22 -19.00 6.04
N ASN A 63 22.09 -17.97 5.99
CA ASN A 63 21.72 -16.66 5.45
C ASN A 63 21.27 -16.72 3.98
N MET A 64 21.72 -17.71 3.20
CA MET A 64 21.37 -17.83 1.78
C MET A 64 19.88 -18.12 1.52
N LEU A 65 19.15 -18.57 2.54
CA LEU A 65 17.73 -18.91 2.47
C LEU A 65 16.83 -17.67 2.60
N PHE A 66 17.43 -16.53 2.93
CA PHE A 66 16.73 -15.28 3.22
C PHE A 66 17.16 -14.19 2.24
N LEU A 67 16.24 -13.27 1.97
CA LEU A 67 16.56 -11.95 1.44
C LEU A 67 17.00 -11.09 2.63
N ASN A 68 18.30 -11.05 2.87
CA ASN A 68 18.85 -10.25 3.97
C ASN A 68 19.01 -8.80 3.51
N MET A 69 18.30 -7.88 4.12
CA MET A 69 18.39 -6.44 3.89
C MET A 69 19.24 -5.81 4.98
N LYS A 70 20.42 -5.28 4.62
CA LYS A 70 21.29 -4.56 5.56
C LYS A 70 21.24 -3.07 5.24
N VAL A 71 20.65 -2.29 6.14
CA VAL A 71 20.36 -0.87 5.88
C VAL A 71 20.78 0.01 7.06
N ARG A 72 21.18 1.25 6.77
CA ARG A 72 21.44 2.29 7.78
C ARG A 72 20.21 3.18 7.91
N ARG A 73 19.84 3.56 9.14
CA ARG A 73 18.71 4.49 9.37
C ARG A 73 18.85 5.81 8.63
N THR A 74 20.07 6.34 8.57
CA THR A 74 20.37 7.63 7.91
C THR A 74 20.33 7.58 6.38
N HIS A 75 20.39 6.39 5.78
CA HIS A 75 20.48 6.19 4.32
C HIS A 75 19.46 5.15 3.86
N LEU A 76 18.25 5.21 4.44
CA LEU A 76 17.28 4.13 4.34
C LEU A 76 16.87 3.83 2.89
N VAL A 77 16.51 4.86 2.12
CA VAL A 77 16.07 4.69 0.73
C VAL A 77 17.21 4.20 -0.16
N SER A 78 18.40 4.82 -0.10
CA SER A 78 19.52 4.45 -0.97
C SER A 78 20.01 3.03 -0.67
N ASP A 79 20.18 2.67 0.60
CA ASP A 79 20.65 1.34 0.99
C ASP A 79 19.63 0.27 0.58
N SER A 80 18.33 0.56 0.72
CA SER A 80 17.25 -0.35 0.31
C SER A 80 17.22 -0.55 -1.20
N LEU A 81 17.36 0.54 -1.98
CA LEU A 81 17.41 0.49 -3.43
C LEU A 81 18.60 -0.33 -3.93
N ASP A 82 19.78 -0.11 -3.34
CA ASP A 82 21.01 -0.81 -3.66
C ASP A 82 20.90 -2.31 -3.37
N GLU A 83 20.45 -2.66 -2.17
CA GLU A 83 20.31 -4.05 -1.73
C GLU A 83 19.31 -4.81 -2.61
N LEU A 84 18.13 -4.23 -2.90
CA LEU A 84 17.12 -4.87 -3.75
C LEU A 84 17.56 -4.96 -5.21
N THR A 85 18.34 -3.99 -5.69
CA THR A 85 18.90 -4.02 -7.04
C THR A 85 19.98 -5.10 -7.19
N ARG A 86 20.85 -5.26 -6.19
CA ARG A 86 21.88 -6.31 -6.18
C ARG A 86 21.29 -7.70 -5.99
N LYS A 87 20.20 -7.83 -5.21
CA LYS A 87 19.58 -9.11 -4.81
C LYS A 87 18.30 -9.43 -5.58
N ARG A 88 18.19 -9.00 -6.85
CA ARG A 88 17.00 -9.23 -7.70
C ARG A 88 16.57 -10.69 -7.79
N ALA A 89 17.51 -11.63 -7.83
CA ALA A 89 17.20 -13.07 -7.88
C ALA A 89 16.66 -13.62 -6.55
N ASP A 90 16.90 -12.91 -5.45
CA ASP A 90 16.55 -13.33 -4.09
C ASP A 90 15.25 -12.67 -3.60
N LEU A 91 14.58 -11.84 -4.41
CA LEU A 91 13.37 -11.10 -4.02
C LEU A 91 12.23 -11.99 -3.52
N LYS A 92 12.20 -13.25 -3.98
CA LYS A 92 11.22 -14.27 -3.60
C LYS A 92 11.71 -15.18 -2.46
N LYS A 93 12.76 -14.80 -1.73
CA LYS A 93 13.17 -15.47 -0.48
C LYS A 93 12.50 -14.82 0.72
N LYS A 94 12.51 -15.49 1.87
CA LYS A 94 11.98 -14.93 3.12
C LYS A 94 12.75 -13.67 3.51
N LEU A 95 12.06 -12.56 3.71
CA LEU A 95 12.67 -11.28 4.05
C LEU A 95 13.22 -11.29 5.48
N LYS A 96 14.40 -10.71 5.67
CA LYS A 96 15.03 -10.48 6.97
C LYS A 96 15.76 -9.14 6.95
N VAL A 97 15.41 -8.23 7.85
CA VAL A 97 16.01 -6.89 7.92
C VAL A 97 17.01 -6.81 9.07
N THR A 98 18.10 -6.06 8.88
CA THR A 98 19.08 -5.74 9.91
C THR A 98 19.53 -4.29 9.77
N PHE A 99 19.35 -3.50 10.83
CA PHE A 99 19.91 -2.16 10.91
C PHE A 99 21.40 -2.23 11.28
N VAL A 100 22.24 -1.57 10.49
CA VAL A 100 23.70 -1.60 10.70
C VAL A 100 24.03 -0.91 12.02
N GLY A 101 24.75 -1.61 12.90
CA GLY A 101 25.15 -1.09 14.22
C GLY A 101 24.16 -1.40 15.34
N GLU A 102 23.02 -2.04 15.05
CA GLU A 102 22.01 -2.39 16.05
C GLU A 102 22.00 -3.90 16.32
N ALA A 103 21.97 -4.28 17.60
CA ALA A 103 21.79 -5.66 18.01
C ALA A 103 20.30 -6.02 17.91
N GLY A 104 19.93 -6.91 17.00
CA GLY A 104 18.55 -7.35 16.85
C GLY A 104 18.41 -8.61 16.02
N LEU A 105 17.62 -9.56 16.51
CA LEU A 105 17.15 -10.70 15.73
C LEU A 105 15.78 -10.36 15.16
N ASP A 106 15.67 -10.30 13.84
CA ASP A 106 14.40 -9.99 13.18
C ASP A 106 13.42 -11.15 13.29
N MET A 107 12.47 -11.01 14.22
CA MET A 107 11.30 -11.87 14.37
C MET A 107 10.05 -11.25 13.70
N GLY A 108 10.25 -10.29 12.79
CA GLY A 108 9.21 -9.55 12.06
C GLY A 108 9.11 -8.07 12.46
N GLY A 109 9.56 -7.71 13.66
CA GLY A 109 9.53 -6.33 14.16
C GLY A 109 10.42 -5.37 13.37
N LEU A 110 11.65 -5.76 13.06
CA LEU A 110 12.58 -4.93 12.29
C LEU A 110 12.13 -4.80 10.83
N THR A 111 11.56 -5.87 10.27
CA THR A 111 10.95 -5.83 8.94
C THR A 111 9.78 -4.84 8.89
N LYS A 112 8.86 -4.88 9.86
CA LYS A 112 7.74 -3.93 9.94
C LYS A 112 8.22 -2.48 10.07
N GLU A 113 9.21 -2.25 10.93
CA GLU A 113 9.80 -0.92 11.13
C GLU A 113 10.43 -0.40 9.85
N TRP A 114 11.18 -1.23 9.13
CA TRP A 114 11.80 -0.86 7.86
C TRP A 114 10.78 -0.43 6.80
N PHE A 115 9.68 -1.17 6.65
CA PHE A 115 8.59 -0.75 5.77
C PHE A 115 7.99 0.58 6.21
N LEU A 116 7.68 0.73 7.51
CA LEU A 116 7.06 1.95 8.04
C LEU A 116 7.93 3.19 7.76
N LEU A 117 9.24 3.09 8.05
CA LEU A 117 10.17 4.21 7.85
C LEU A 117 10.34 4.54 6.36
N LEU A 118 10.47 3.54 5.48
CA LEU A 118 10.60 3.75 4.04
C LEU A 118 9.37 4.43 3.45
N ILE A 119 8.17 3.93 3.77
CA ILE A 119 6.93 4.49 3.25
C ILE A 119 6.77 5.94 3.73
N ARG A 120 7.01 6.22 5.00
CA ARG A 120 6.95 7.60 5.52
C ARG A 120 7.91 8.54 4.82
N GLN A 121 9.14 8.09 4.55
CA GLN A 121 10.15 8.92 3.88
C GLN A 121 9.80 9.16 2.40
N ILE A 122 9.36 8.14 1.66
CA ILE A 122 9.08 8.22 0.22
C ILE A 122 7.81 9.03 -0.08
N PHE A 123 6.78 8.91 0.77
CA PHE A 123 5.51 9.61 0.61
C PHE A 123 5.51 10.99 1.28
N HIS A 124 6.63 11.40 1.87
CA HIS A 124 6.79 12.76 2.38
C HIS A 124 6.71 13.77 1.21
N PRO A 125 5.98 14.89 1.35
CA PRO A 125 5.86 15.89 0.27
C PRO A 125 7.22 16.38 -0.24
N ASP A 126 8.19 16.57 0.65
CA ASP A 126 9.55 17.03 0.29
C ASP A 126 10.34 16.03 -0.55
N TYR A 127 9.95 14.74 -0.55
CA TYR A 127 10.60 13.73 -1.38
C TYR A 127 10.22 13.90 -2.87
N GLY A 128 9.01 14.40 -3.15
CA GLY A 128 8.59 14.79 -4.50
C GLY A 128 8.21 13.66 -5.47
N MET A 129 8.21 12.40 -5.04
CA MET A 129 7.78 11.26 -5.88
C MET A 129 6.26 11.20 -6.06
N PHE A 130 5.51 11.53 -5.01
CA PHE A 130 4.06 11.48 -4.97
C PHE A 130 3.50 12.81 -4.46
N THR A 131 2.39 13.23 -5.07
CA THR A 131 1.63 14.40 -4.62
C THR A 131 0.50 13.94 -3.71
N TYR A 132 0.40 14.54 -2.53
CA TYR A 132 -0.73 14.32 -1.63
C TYR A 132 -1.89 15.26 -1.99
N HIS A 133 -3.02 14.67 -2.40
CA HIS A 133 -4.25 15.39 -2.67
C HIS A 133 -5.07 15.50 -1.38
N LYS A 134 -5.22 16.71 -0.86
CA LYS A 134 -5.87 16.96 0.43
C LYS A 134 -7.36 16.64 0.41
N ASP A 135 -8.04 16.92 -0.70
CA ASP A 135 -9.50 16.76 -0.81
C ASP A 135 -9.93 15.30 -0.87
N SER A 136 -9.08 14.44 -1.45
CA SER A 136 -9.31 13.00 -1.60
C SER A 136 -8.51 12.14 -0.60
N HIS A 137 -7.65 12.77 0.20
CA HIS A 137 -6.75 12.12 1.16
C HIS A 137 -5.92 10.97 0.57
N CYS A 138 -5.53 11.07 -0.71
CA CYS A 138 -4.75 10.07 -1.40
C CYS A 138 -3.44 10.63 -1.97
N HIS A 139 -2.50 9.73 -2.23
CA HIS A 139 -1.27 10.03 -2.95
C HIS A 139 -1.44 9.67 -4.41
N TRP A 140 -0.92 10.52 -5.30
CA TRP A 140 -0.84 10.24 -6.73
C TRP A 140 0.57 10.46 -7.26
N PHE A 141 0.91 9.80 -8.36
CA PHE A 141 2.23 9.90 -8.97
C PHE A 141 2.51 11.32 -9.42
N SER A 142 3.67 11.85 -9.06
CA SER A 142 4.12 13.11 -9.62
C SER A 142 4.40 12.96 -11.12
N SER A 143 3.88 13.89 -11.93
CA SER A 143 4.12 13.94 -13.37
C SER A 143 5.50 14.53 -13.73
N PHE A 144 6.29 14.95 -12.75
CA PHE A 144 7.60 15.54 -12.98
C PHE A 144 8.51 14.58 -13.75
N LYS A 145 9.14 15.12 -14.81
CA LYS A 145 10.15 14.38 -15.56
C LYS A 145 11.35 14.14 -14.65
N CYS A 146 11.53 12.88 -14.27
CA CYS A 146 12.74 12.39 -13.63
C CYS A 146 13.55 11.58 -14.64
N ASP A 147 14.88 11.68 -14.57
CA ASP A 147 15.80 10.88 -15.38
C ASP A 147 15.95 9.45 -14.85
N ASN A 148 15.59 9.22 -13.58
CA ASN A 148 15.73 7.94 -12.91
C ASN A 148 14.40 7.44 -12.32
N TYR A 149 13.86 6.35 -12.86
CA TYR A 149 12.62 5.73 -12.38
C TYR A 149 12.85 4.58 -11.38
N SER A 150 14.10 4.37 -10.93
CA SER A 150 14.45 3.26 -10.04
C SER A 150 13.75 3.33 -8.68
N GLU A 151 13.46 4.53 -8.17
CA GLU A 151 12.73 4.71 -6.92
C GLU A 151 11.25 4.33 -7.06
N PHE A 152 10.60 4.65 -8.18
CA PHE A 152 9.25 4.16 -8.46
C PHE A 152 9.22 2.63 -8.52
N ARG A 153 10.26 2.03 -9.13
CA ARG A 153 10.44 0.58 -9.12
C ARG A 153 10.65 0.03 -7.71
N LEU A 154 11.40 0.73 -6.84
CA LEU A 154 11.55 0.38 -5.44
C LEU A 154 10.20 0.33 -4.73
N VAL A 155 9.36 1.36 -4.87
CA VAL A 155 8.02 1.38 -4.26
C VAL A 155 7.18 0.20 -4.75
N GLY A 156 7.27 -0.13 -6.04
CA GLY A 156 6.66 -1.34 -6.60
C GLY A 156 7.14 -2.60 -5.89
N ILE A 157 8.46 -2.79 -5.77
CA ILE A 157 9.06 -3.93 -5.07
C ILE A 157 8.61 -3.99 -3.61
N LEU A 158 8.53 -2.85 -2.91
CA LEU A 158 8.07 -2.77 -1.52
C LEU A 158 6.61 -3.25 -1.40
N MET A 159 5.72 -2.79 -2.27
CA MET A 159 4.34 -3.27 -2.31
C MET A 159 4.27 -4.77 -2.62
N GLY A 160 5.09 -5.26 -3.55
CA GLY A 160 5.16 -6.68 -3.86
C GLY A 160 5.66 -7.52 -2.68
N LEU A 161 6.74 -7.09 -2.01
CA LEU A 161 7.27 -7.73 -0.81
C LEU A 161 6.26 -7.73 0.34
N ALA A 162 5.49 -6.66 0.49
CA ALA A 162 4.46 -6.54 1.51
C ALA A 162 3.38 -7.62 1.32
N VAL A 163 2.84 -7.75 0.10
CA VAL A 163 1.88 -8.82 -0.24
C VAL A 163 2.51 -10.20 -0.04
N TYR A 164 3.73 -10.40 -0.53
CA TYR A 164 4.45 -11.67 -0.48
C TYR A 164 4.77 -12.15 0.95
N ASN A 165 4.96 -11.21 1.89
CA ASN A 165 5.25 -11.49 3.30
C ASN A 165 4.02 -11.26 4.21
N SER A 166 2.84 -11.00 3.66
CA SER A 166 1.60 -10.73 4.42
C SER A 166 1.74 -9.56 5.41
N ILE A 167 2.39 -8.48 4.96
CA ILE A 167 2.60 -7.23 5.70
C ILE A 167 1.72 -6.17 5.06
N THR A 168 1.03 -5.37 5.88
CA THR A 168 0.26 -4.22 5.43
C THR A 168 1.11 -2.95 5.41
N LEU A 169 0.94 -2.11 4.40
CA LEU A 169 1.60 -0.82 4.24
C LEU A 169 0.63 0.32 4.49
N ASP A 170 1.12 1.38 5.14
CA ASP A 170 0.35 2.61 5.35
C ASP A 170 0.45 3.52 4.12
N ILE A 171 -0.13 3.06 3.01
CA ILE A 171 -0.19 3.79 1.74
C ILE A 171 -1.64 4.05 1.37
N ARG A 172 -1.91 5.23 0.81
CA ARG A 172 -3.24 5.62 0.34
C ARG A 172 -3.19 5.94 -1.14
N PHE A 173 -3.33 4.93 -1.98
CA PHE A 173 -3.53 5.12 -3.42
C PHE A 173 -5.03 5.05 -3.77
N PRO A 174 -5.47 5.79 -4.81
CA PRO A 174 -6.83 5.66 -5.32
C PRO A 174 -7.04 4.29 -6.00
N PRO A 175 -8.28 3.75 -6.03
CA PRO A 175 -8.65 2.50 -6.70
C PRO A 175 -8.09 2.33 -8.12
N CYS A 176 -8.03 3.40 -8.92
CA CYS A 176 -7.49 3.37 -10.27
C CYS A 176 -6.00 2.96 -10.32
N CYS A 177 -5.22 3.19 -9.26
CA CYS A 177 -3.83 2.73 -9.14
C CYS A 177 -3.75 1.20 -9.20
N TYR A 178 -4.62 0.52 -8.45
CA TYR A 178 -4.65 -0.95 -8.41
C TYR A 178 -5.20 -1.54 -9.70
N LYS A 179 -6.15 -0.85 -10.36
CA LYS A 179 -6.66 -1.21 -11.69
C LYS A 179 -5.54 -1.16 -12.74
N LYS A 180 -4.73 -0.11 -12.74
CA LYS A 180 -3.54 -0.01 -13.59
C LYS A 180 -2.51 -1.09 -13.26
N LEU A 181 -2.30 -1.40 -11.98
CA LEU A 181 -1.36 -2.44 -11.55
C LEU A 181 -1.73 -3.85 -12.07
N LEU A 182 -3.02 -4.09 -12.28
CA LEU A 182 -3.56 -5.31 -12.88
C LEU A 182 -3.76 -5.20 -14.41
N SER A 183 -3.18 -4.20 -15.08
CA SER A 183 -3.34 -3.99 -16.52
C SER A 183 -2.00 -4.09 -17.26
N PRO A 184 -1.57 -5.31 -17.66
CA PRO A 184 -2.18 -6.62 -17.39
C PRO A 184 -1.77 -7.20 -16.02
N PRO A 185 -2.49 -8.22 -15.50
CA PRO A 185 -2.19 -8.82 -14.19
C PRO A 185 -0.99 -9.78 -14.23
N VAL A 186 -0.50 -10.11 -15.43
CA VAL A 186 0.71 -10.89 -15.66
C VAL A 186 1.58 -10.13 -16.64
N VAL A 187 2.86 -9.99 -16.30
CA VAL A 187 3.83 -9.25 -17.14
C VAL A 187 3.91 -9.89 -18.53
N PRO A 188 3.71 -9.12 -19.61
CA PRO A 188 3.86 -9.62 -20.97
C PRO A 188 5.30 -10.11 -21.24
N SER A 189 5.43 -11.18 -22.03
CA SER A 189 6.74 -11.65 -22.49
C SER A 189 7.42 -10.65 -23.42
N ASP A 190 6.64 -9.89 -24.19
CA ASP A 190 7.15 -8.82 -25.06
C ASP A 190 7.32 -7.52 -24.26
N GLN A 191 8.57 -7.06 -24.17
CA GLN A 191 8.95 -5.85 -23.43
C GLN A 191 8.39 -4.56 -24.06
N ASN A 192 7.95 -4.60 -25.32
CA ASN A 192 7.34 -3.45 -25.99
C ASN A 192 5.84 -3.31 -25.70
N THR A 193 5.22 -4.32 -25.12
CA THR A 193 3.79 -4.25 -24.77
C THR A 193 3.60 -3.25 -23.63
N PRO A 194 2.73 -2.23 -23.79
CA PRO A 194 2.50 -1.25 -22.74
C PRO A 194 1.85 -1.89 -21.52
N VAL A 195 2.31 -1.48 -20.33
CA VAL A 195 1.82 -1.96 -19.04
C VAL A 195 1.37 -0.79 -18.18
N GLY A 196 0.50 -1.05 -17.21
CA GLY A 196 -0.01 0.00 -16.33
C GLY A 196 -0.99 0.96 -17.01
N ILE A 197 -1.54 0.60 -18.17
CA ILE A 197 -2.53 1.42 -18.88
C ILE A 197 -3.88 0.71 -18.81
N CYS A 198 -4.91 1.42 -18.36
CA CYS A 198 -6.27 0.90 -18.33
C CYS A 198 -7.25 1.94 -18.87
N SER A 199 -8.47 1.50 -19.19
CA SER A 199 -9.58 2.41 -19.43
C SER A 199 -9.86 3.21 -18.15
N VAL A 200 -9.94 4.52 -18.27
CA VAL A 200 -10.14 5.46 -17.16
C VAL A 200 -11.34 6.35 -17.43
N THR A 201 -12.08 6.71 -16.38
CA THR A 201 -13.27 7.55 -16.47
C THR A 201 -13.15 8.81 -15.62
N THR A 202 -14.09 9.73 -15.77
CA THR A 202 -14.22 10.91 -14.89
C THR A 202 -14.44 10.51 -13.43
N ASP A 203 -15.05 9.35 -13.16
CA ASP A 203 -15.21 8.82 -11.80
C ASP A 203 -13.88 8.39 -11.20
N ASP A 204 -13.01 7.77 -12.00
CA ASP A 204 -11.62 7.46 -11.59
C ASP A 204 -10.86 8.76 -11.27
N LEU A 205 -11.07 9.83 -12.06
CA LEU A 205 -10.47 11.14 -11.81
C LEU A 205 -11.02 11.79 -10.53
N CYS A 206 -12.33 11.68 -10.28
CA CYS A 206 -13.01 12.26 -9.11
C CYS A 206 -12.42 11.75 -7.78
N GLN A 207 -11.97 10.48 -7.76
CA GLN A 207 -11.34 9.88 -6.59
C GLN A 207 -9.95 10.47 -6.26
N ILE A 208 -9.35 11.23 -7.18
CA ILE A 208 -8.03 11.86 -7.00
C ILE A 208 -8.16 13.38 -6.94
N MET A 209 -8.83 13.96 -7.94
CA MET A 209 -8.98 15.38 -8.19
C MET A 209 -10.47 15.71 -8.34
N PRO A 210 -11.25 15.75 -7.24
CA PRO A 210 -12.70 15.92 -7.28
C PRO A 210 -13.14 17.25 -7.90
N GLU A 211 -12.45 18.35 -7.62
CA GLU A 211 -12.77 19.66 -8.19
C GLU A 211 -12.61 19.68 -9.71
N LEU A 212 -11.51 19.10 -10.23
CA LEU A 212 -11.28 19.01 -11.66
C LEU A 212 -12.31 18.10 -12.33
N ALA A 213 -12.63 16.95 -11.72
CA ALA A 213 -13.65 16.05 -12.23
C ALA A 213 -15.04 16.72 -12.27
N HIS A 214 -15.34 17.56 -11.27
CA HIS A 214 -16.56 18.36 -11.25
C HIS A 214 -16.61 19.34 -12.42
N GLY A 215 -15.56 20.15 -12.62
CA GLY A 215 -15.51 21.11 -13.74
C GLY A 215 -15.59 20.43 -15.12
N LEU A 216 -14.97 19.26 -15.30
CA LEU A 216 -15.11 18.47 -16.53
C LEU A 216 -16.53 17.91 -16.69
N SER A 217 -17.22 17.58 -15.59
CA SER A 217 -18.61 17.14 -15.63
C SER A 217 -19.55 18.29 -15.99
N GLU A 218 -19.31 19.49 -15.49
CA GLU A 218 -20.05 20.70 -15.87
C GLU A 218 -19.86 21.01 -17.36
N LEU A 219 -18.63 20.90 -17.89
CA LEU A 219 -18.37 21.04 -19.33
C LEU A 219 -19.21 20.04 -20.16
N LEU A 220 -19.36 18.80 -19.69
CA LEU A 220 -20.15 17.77 -20.38
C LEU A 220 -21.66 18.02 -20.33
N SER A 221 -22.17 18.60 -19.24
CA SER A 221 -23.59 18.88 -19.06
C SER A 221 -24.01 20.28 -19.54
N TYR A 222 -23.05 21.14 -19.88
CA TYR A 222 -23.32 22.51 -20.30
C TYR A 222 -24.29 22.60 -21.49
N GLU A 223 -25.31 23.45 -21.39
CA GLU A 223 -26.34 23.62 -22.43
C GLU A 223 -26.05 24.78 -23.38
N GLY A 224 -25.14 25.70 -23.02
CA GLY A 224 -24.75 26.86 -23.84
C GLY A 224 -23.72 26.54 -24.93
N ASN A 225 -23.06 27.58 -25.44
CA ASN A 225 -22.06 27.45 -26.50
C ASN A 225 -20.68 27.21 -25.90
N VAL A 226 -20.23 25.95 -25.88
CA VAL A 226 -18.97 25.57 -25.23
C VAL A 226 -17.77 26.32 -25.82
N GLU A 227 -17.76 26.58 -27.11
CA GLU A 227 -16.64 27.24 -27.78
C GLU A 227 -16.52 28.72 -27.39
N GLU A 228 -17.66 29.42 -27.35
CA GLU A 228 -17.73 30.85 -27.01
C GLU A 228 -17.71 31.12 -25.51
N ASP A 229 -18.14 30.18 -24.67
CA ASP A 229 -18.24 30.41 -23.22
C ASP A 229 -16.97 29.95 -22.48
N PHE A 230 -16.29 28.89 -22.94
CA PHE A 230 -15.11 28.32 -22.26
C PHE A 230 -13.77 28.70 -22.91
N PHE A 231 -13.76 29.12 -24.19
CA PHE A 231 -12.55 29.46 -24.95
C PHE A 231 -11.38 28.48 -24.80
N SER A 232 -11.70 27.19 -24.66
CA SER A 232 -10.73 26.13 -24.42
C SER A 232 -10.31 25.46 -25.71
N THR A 233 -9.08 24.95 -25.76
CA THR A 233 -8.56 24.14 -26.89
C THR A 233 -8.15 22.76 -26.38
N PHE A 234 -7.77 21.85 -27.29
CA PHE A 234 -7.20 20.55 -26.93
C PHE A 234 -5.76 20.64 -26.39
N GLN A 235 -5.35 21.79 -25.85
CA GLN A 235 -4.12 21.99 -25.12
C GLN A 235 -4.43 22.20 -23.63
N VAL A 236 -3.73 21.47 -22.77
CA VAL A 236 -3.85 21.57 -21.31
C VAL A 236 -2.54 22.03 -20.69
N PHE A 237 -2.62 22.59 -19.50
CA PHE A 237 -1.47 23.14 -18.79
C PHE A 237 -1.23 22.39 -17.49
N GLN A 238 0.03 22.11 -17.16
CA GLN A 238 0.44 21.57 -15.87
C GLN A 238 1.57 22.41 -15.29
N GLU A 239 1.54 22.64 -13.99
CA GLU A 239 2.63 23.27 -13.26
C GLU A 239 3.66 22.22 -12.83
N GLU A 240 4.92 22.41 -13.24
CA GLU A 240 6.05 21.55 -12.88
C GLU A 240 7.17 22.41 -12.30
N PHE A 241 7.46 22.28 -11.00
CA PHE A 241 8.47 23.08 -10.28
C PHE A 241 8.29 24.60 -10.47
N GLY A 242 7.06 25.10 -10.40
CA GLY A 242 6.75 26.51 -10.61
C GLY A 242 6.75 26.96 -12.08
N ILE A 243 6.94 26.04 -13.03
CA ILE A 243 6.93 26.32 -14.47
C ILE A 243 5.68 25.71 -15.10
N ILE A 244 4.85 26.54 -15.72
CA ILE A 244 3.68 26.07 -16.46
C ILE A 244 4.11 25.50 -17.82
N LYS A 245 3.78 24.24 -18.07
CA LYS A 245 4.03 23.55 -19.35
C LYS A 245 2.73 23.23 -20.05
N SER A 246 2.72 23.40 -21.37
CA SER A 246 1.59 23.11 -22.25
C SER A 246 1.71 21.71 -22.88
N TYR A 247 0.60 20.98 -22.91
CA TYR A 247 0.50 19.63 -23.45
C TYR A 247 -0.67 19.54 -24.43
N ASN A 248 -0.39 19.19 -25.68
CA ASN A 248 -1.42 18.94 -26.68
C ASN A 248 -2.00 17.53 -26.46
N LEU A 249 -3.30 17.44 -26.17
CA LEU A 249 -4.02 16.18 -25.96
C LEU A 249 -4.13 15.35 -27.25
N LYS A 250 -4.11 16.02 -28.40
CA LYS A 250 -4.06 15.44 -29.75
C LYS A 250 -3.19 16.31 -30.68
N PRO A 251 -2.74 15.79 -31.85
CA PRO A 251 -1.92 16.56 -32.77
C PRO A 251 -2.55 17.92 -33.14
N GLY A 252 -1.79 19.01 -32.98
CA GLY A 252 -2.28 20.37 -33.22
C GLY A 252 -3.34 20.87 -32.22
N GLY A 253 -3.43 20.27 -31.03
CA GLY A 253 -4.45 20.57 -30.03
C GLY A 253 -4.57 22.04 -29.63
N ASP A 254 -3.48 22.81 -29.75
CA ASP A 254 -3.42 24.27 -29.53
C ASP A 254 -4.31 25.07 -30.49
N LYS A 255 -4.66 24.50 -31.66
CA LYS A 255 -5.46 25.15 -32.71
C LYS A 255 -6.87 24.58 -32.84
N ILE A 256 -7.21 23.57 -32.03
CA ILE A 256 -8.49 22.87 -32.12
C ILE A 256 -9.35 23.33 -30.94
N PRO A 257 -10.38 24.18 -31.17
CA PRO A 257 -11.27 24.60 -30.10
C PRO A 257 -12.12 23.45 -29.58
N VAL A 258 -12.46 23.52 -28.30
CA VAL A 258 -13.43 22.63 -27.66
C VAL A 258 -14.83 23.20 -27.89
N ASN A 259 -15.74 22.37 -28.40
CA ASN A 259 -17.12 22.75 -28.71
C ASN A 259 -18.10 21.64 -28.30
N ASN A 260 -19.40 21.88 -28.46
CA ASN A 260 -20.45 20.95 -28.03
C ASN A 260 -20.35 19.57 -28.69
N GLN A 261 -19.80 19.47 -29.91
CA GLN A 261 -19.64 18.20 -30.63
C GLN A 261 -18.42 17.40 -30.15
N ASN A 262 -17.31 18.06 -29.81
CA ASN A 262 -16.05 17.39 -29.47
C ASN A 262 -15.71 17.38 -27.97
N ARG A 263 -16.49 18.03 -27.10
CA ARG A 263 -16.25 18.09 -25.64
C ARG A 263 -16.08 16.72 -24.97
N LYS A 264 -16.79 15.69 -25.45
CA LYS A 264 -16.66 14.32 -24.91
C LYS A 264 -15.27 13.74 -25.19
N GLU A 265 -14.75 13.97 -26.40
CA GLU A 265 -13.39 13.58 -26.77
C GLU A 265 -12.35 14.34 -25.94
N TYR A 266 -12.55 15.66 -25.76
CA TYR A 266 -11.67 16.48 -24.92
C TYR A 266 -11.57 15.92 -23.50
N VAL A 267 -12.70 15.67 -22.83
CA VAL A 267 -12.71 15.12 -21.47
C VAL A 267 -12.07 13.74 -21.42
N GLN A 268 -12.36 12.85 -22.37
CA GLN A 268 -11.75 11.52 -22.42
C GLN A 268 -10.22 11.60 -22.56
N LEU A 269 -9.72 12.44 -23.46
CA LEU A 269 -8.28 12.62 -23.67
C LEU A 269 -7.60 13.30 -22.48
N TYR A 270 -8.28 14.21 -21.81
CA TYR A 270 -7.75 14.88 -20.63
C TYR A 270 -7.62 13.91 -19.46
N VAL A 271 -8.64 13.10 -19.18
CA VAL A 271 -8.59 12.05 -18.15
C VAL A 271 -7.49 11.02 -18.47
N ASP A 272 -7.41 10.56 -19.71
CA ASP A 272 -6.35 9.63 -20.15
C ASP A 272 -4.94 10.26 -20.03
N PHE A 273 -4.81 11.55 -20.33
CA PHE A 273 -3.55 12.26 -20.15
C PHE A 273 -3.10 12.29 -18.69
N LEU A 274 -3.99 12.63 -17.75
CA LEU A 274 -3.67 12.72 -16.34
C LEU A 274 -3.41 11.35 -15.70
N LEU A 275 -4.25 10.35 -16.02
CA LEU A 275 -4.22 9.06 -15.31
C LEU A 275 -3.35 8.01 -15.99
N ASN A 276 -3.05 8.15 -17.28
CA ASN A 276 -2.19 7.23 -18.03
C ASN A 276 -0.92 7.92 -18.57
N LYS A 277 -1.05 8.88 -19.49
CA LYS A 277 0.09 9.34 -20.31
C LYS A 277 1.14 10.11 -19.51
N SER A 278 0.72 11.06 -18.67
CA SER A 278 1.62 11.98 -17.96
C SER A 278 2.54 11.27 -16.95
N ILE A 279 2.09 10.13 -16.40
CA ILE A 279 2.81 9.34 -15.39
C ILE A 279 3.31 8.00 -15.93
N TYR A 280 3.21 7.74 -17.24
CA TYR A 280 3.40 6.40 -17.80
C TYR A 280 4.75 5.78 -17.43
N LYS A 281 5.84 6.54 -17.51
CA LYS A 281 7.19 6.02 -17.22
C LYS A 281 7.38 5.67 -15.75
N GLN A 282 6.91 6.55 -14.87
CA GLN A 282 6.91 6.37 -13.41
C GLN A 282 6.09 5.14 -13.05
N PHE A 283 4.86 5.05 -13.58
CA PHE A 283 3.95 3.96 -13.31
C PHE A 283 4.45 2.62 -13.88
N ALA A 284 5.03 2.61 -15.08
CA ALA A 284 5.58 1.40 -15.67
C ALA A 284 6.74 0.84 -14.82
N ALA A 285 7.64 1.70 -14.34
CA ALA A 285 8.70 1.28 -13.43
C ALA A 285 8.15 0.70 -12.12
N PHE A 286 7.15 1.35 -11.54
CA PHE A 286 6.40 0.88 -10.38
C PHE A 286 5.73 -0.49 -10.63
N TYR A 287 5.04 -0.65 -11.76
CA TYR A 287 4.42 -1.90 -12.20
C TYR A 287 5.45 -3.04 -12.27
N TYR A 288 6.58 -2.85 -12.95
CA TYR A 288 7.62 -3.87 -13.03
C TYR A 288 8.25 -4.18 -11.67
N GLY A 289 8.32 -3.20 -10.78
CA GLY A 289 8.73 -3.41 -9.39
C GLY A 289 7.81 -4.38 -8.66
N PHE A 290 6.51 -4.09 -8.67
CA PHE A 290 5.48 -4.93 -8.02
C PHE A 290 5.47 -6.34 -8.56
N HIS A 291 5.42 -6.47 -9.89
CA HIS A 291 5.37 -7.78 -10.54
C HIS A 291 6.68 -8.57 -10.42
N SER A 292 7.83 -7.94 -10.16
CA SER A 292 9.08 -8.69 -9.93
C SER A 292 9.02 -9.62 -8.71
N VAL A 293 8.16 -9.30 -7.73
CA VAL A 293 7.93 -10.12 -6.54
C VAL A 293 6.65 -10.95 -6.70
N CYS A 294 5.56 -10.30 -7.12
CA CYS A 294 4.24 -10.91 -7.21
C CYS A 294 3.93 -11.61 -8.54
N ALA A 295 4.94 -11.87 -9.40
CA ALA A 295 4.77 -12.62 -10.65
C ALA A 295 4.29 -14.06 -10.38
N SER A 296 2.98 -14.21 -10.26
CA SER A 296 2.24 -15.45 -10.09
C SER A 296 0.85 -15.29 -10.71
N ASN A 297 0.32 -16.39 -11.24
CA ASN A 297 -1.05 -16.44 -11.74
C ASN A 297 -2.08 -16.18 -10.62
N ALA A 298 -1.68 -16.23 -9.34
CA ALA A 298 -2.52 -15.85 -8.22
C ALA A 298 -3.10 -14.43 -8.35
N LEU A 299 -2.37 -13.49 -8.96
CA LEU A 299 -2.86 -12.12 -9.19
C LEU A 299 -4.06 -12.06 -10.13
N MET A 300 -4.22 -13.04 -11.03
CA MET A 300 -5.38 -13.10 -11.93
C MET A 300 -6.69 -13.39 -11.19
N LEU A 301 -6.63 -13.87 -9.95
CA LEU A 301 -7.80 -14.13 -9.12
C LEU A 301 -8.33 -12.86 -8.43
N LEU A 302 -7.54 -11.79 -8.44
CA LEU A 302 -7.81 -10.58 -7.68
C LEU A 302 -8.49 -9.51 -8.52
N ARG A 303 -9.39 -8.79 -7.87
CA ARG A 303 -9.91 -7.50 -8.34
C ARG A 303 -9.05 -6.35 -7.79
N PRO A 304 -9.08 -5.15 -8.40
CA PRO A 304 -8.30 -3.99 -7.93
C PRO A 304 -8.48 -3.70 -6.44
N GLU A 305 -9.71 -3.74 -5.94
CA GLU A 305 -10.04 -3.46 -4.53
C GLU A 305 -9.48 -4.55 -3.59
N GLU A 306 -9.37 -5.77 -4.10
CA GLU A 306 -8.79 -6.88 -3.35
C GLU A 306 -7.25 -6.77 -3.25
N VAL A 307 -6.60 -6.21 -4.28
CA VAL A 307 -5.17 -5.86 -4.20
C VAL A 307 -4.94 -4.76 -3.17
N GLU A 308 -5.80 -3.73 -3.14
CA GLU A 308 -5.75 -2.69 -2.10
C GLU A 308 -5.84 -3.32 -0.71
N ILE A 309 -6.83 -4.18 -0.47
CA ILE A 309 -7.01 -4.83 0.84
C ILE A 309 -5.79 -5.67 1.22
N LEU A 310 -5.15 -6.37 0.28
CA LEU A 310 -3.93 -7.14 0.56
C LEU A 310 -2.71 -6.25 0.88
N VAL A 311 -2.57 -5.12 0.20
CA VAL A 311 -1.43 -4.21 0.41
C VAL A 311 -1.63 -3.34 1.66
N CYS A 312 -2.81 -2.74 1.82
CA CYS A 312 -3.05 -1.70 2.81
C CYS A 312 -3.87 -2.18 4.01
N GLY A 313 -4.47 -3.38 3.94
CA GLY A 313 -5.42 -3.85 4.94
C GLY A 313 -6.86 -3.39 4.68
N SER A 314 -7.79 -3.98 5.42
CA SER A 314 -9.22 -3.66 5.38
C SER A 314 -9.53 -2.40 6.20
N PRO A 315 -10.42 -1.52 5.71
CA PRO A 315 -10.92 -0.38 6.49
C PRO A 315 -12.00 -0.78 7.51
N GLU A 316 -12.52 -2.01 7.47
CA GLU A 316 -13.61 -2.46 8.34
C GLU A 316 -13.09 -2.78 9.75
N LEU A 317 -13.63 -2.06 10.74
CA LEU A 317 -13.21 -2.17 12.13
C LEU A 317 -14.24 -2.96 12.97
N ASP A 318 -13.84 -4.13 13.47
CA ASP A 318 -14.56 -4.85 14.55
C ASP A 318 -13.77 -4.75 15.87
N MET A 319 -14.06 -3.71 16.64
CA MET A 319 -13.42 -3.48 17.96
C MET A 319 -13.78 -4.56 18.98
N HIS A 320 -14.90 -5.27 18.81
CA HIS A 320 -15.22 -6.40 19.69
C HIS A 320 -14.33 -7.61 19.37
N ALA A 321 -14.02 -7.88 18.10
CA ALA A 321 -13.02 -8.88 17.74
C ALA A 321 -11.62 -8.54 18.28
N LEU A 322 -11.25 -7.26 18.26
CA LEU A 322 -10.01 -6.79 18.88
C LEU A 322 -9.99 -7.10 20.37
N GLN A 323 -11.05 -6.72 21.10
CA GLN A 323 -11.16 -6.99 22.54
C GLN A 323 -10.99 -8.47 22.87
N ARG A 324 -11.64 -9.36 22.10
CA ARG A 324 -11.57 -10.81 22.32
C ARG A 324 -10.15 -11.36 22.13
N SER A 325 -9.43 -10.88 21.13
CA SER A 325 -8.09 -11.34 20.74
C SER A 325 -6.93 -10.63 21.45
N THR A 326 -7.21 -9.54 22.18
CA THR A 326 -6.18 -8.75 22.86
C THR A 326 -5.43 -9.57 23.91
N GLN A 327 -4.10 -9.46 23.87
CA GLN A 327 -3.19 -10.03 24.85
C GLN A 327 -2.86 -8.99 25.93
N TYR A 328 -2.69 -9.45 27.18
CA TYR A 328 -2.41 -8.58 28.31
C TYR A 328 -1.12 -9.01 28.98
N ASP A 329 -0.33 -8.03 29.38
CA ASP A 329 0.97 -8.25 30.03
C ASP A 329 1.09 -7.30 31.22
N GLY A 330 1.23 -7.85 32.41
CA GLY A 330 1.11 -7.09 33.67
C GLY A 330 -0.33 -6.64 34.02
N TYR A 331 -1.32 -6.95 33.18
CA TYR A 331 -2.75 -6.79 33.47
C TYR A 331 -3.50 -8.12 33.29
N ALA A 332 -4.59 -8.30 34.03
CA ALA A 332 -5.61 -9.30 33.77
C ALA A 332 -6.80 -8.69 33.01
N LYS A 333 -7.51 -9.52 32.22
CA LYS A 333 -8.76 -9.11 31.54
C LYS A 333 -9.81 -8.54 32.50
N THR A 334 -9.76 -8.95 33.77
CA THR A 334 -10.68 -8.54 34.83
C THR A 334 -10.31 -7.24 35.53
N ASP A 335 -9.11 -6.70 35.28
CA ASP A 335 -8.64 -5.50 35.95
C ASP A 335 -9.50 -4.28 35.59
N LEU A 336 -9.67 -3.41 36.59
CA LEU A 336 -10.54 -2.25 36.47
C LEU A 336 -10.11 -1.32 35.31
N THR A 337 -8.81 -1.08 35.18
CA THR A 337 -8.23 -0.27 34.09
C THR A 337 -8.55 -0.85 32.71
N ILE A 338 -8.49 -2.18 32.56
CA ILE A 338 -8.79 -2.86 31.29
C ILE A 338 -10.29 -2.79 30.95
N ARG A 339 -11.16 -2.98 31.94
CA ARG A 339 -12.60 -2.79 31.76
C ARG A 339 -12.93 -1.36 31.34
N TYR A 340 -12.34 -0.37 32.02
CA TYR A 340 -12.49 1.04 31.65
C TYR A 340 -11.98 1.34 30.24
N PHE A 341 -10.85 0.76 29.85
CA PHE A 341 -10.30 0.91 28.50
C PHE A 341 -11.31 0.47 27.45
N TRP A 342 -11.83 -0.77 27.54
CA TRP A 342 -12.76 -1.29 26.54
C TRP A 342 -14.10 -0.57 26.53
N ASP A 343 -14.63 -0.24 27.70
CA ASP A 343 -15.83 0.59 27.79
C ASP A 343 -15.68 1.93 27.03
N VAL A 344 -14.50 2.55 27.15
CA VAL A 344 -14.20 3.84 26.50
C VAL A 344 -14.03 3.65 25.00
N VAL A 345 -13.24 2.65 24.58
CA VAL A 345 -12.89 2.41 23.18
C VAL A 345 -14.08 1.90 22.36
N LEU A 346 -14.92 1.02 22.92
CA LEU A 346 -16.15 0.57 22.26
C LEU A 346 -17.18 1.71 22.13
N GLY A 347 -17.12 2.70 23.03
CA GLY A 347 -17.95 3.91 22.97
C GLY A 347 -17.36 5.05 22.12
N PHE A 348 -16.20 4.87 21.50
CA PHE A 348 -15.61 5.89 20.63
C PHE A 348 -16.31 5.96 19.27
N PRO A 349 -16.43 7.16 18.66
CA PRO A 349 -16.74 7.29 17.24
C PRO A 349 -15.65 6.65 16.39
N LEU A 350 -16.01 6.27 15.16
CA LEU A 350 -15.11 5.57 14.23
C LEU A 350 -13.76 6.28 14.05
N ASP A 351 -13.74 7.62 13.99
CA ASP A 351 -12.50 8.39 13.82
C ASP A 351 -11.54 8.23 15.00
N LEU A 352 -12.05 8.16 16.23
CA LEU A 352 -11.21 7.92 17.41
C LEU A 352 -10.76 6.46 17.50
N GLN A 353 -11.56 5.50 17.02
CA GLN A 353 -11.15 4.10 16.89
C GLN A 353 -10.01 3.96 15.87
N LYS A 354 -10.12 4.63 14.72
CA LYS A 354 -9.05 4.71 13.70
C LYS A 354 -7.78 5.35 14.25
N LYS A 355 -7.90 6.46 14.98
CA LYS A 355 -6.74 7.11 15.65
C LYS A 355 -6.07 6.21 16.68
N LEU A 356 -6.84 5.45 17.46
CA LEU A 356 -6.29 4.46 18.39
C LEU A 356 -5.50 3.37 17.65
N LEU A 357 -6.07 2.86 16.55
CA LEU A 357 -5.39 1.84 15.75
C LEU A 357 -4.11 2.40 15.13
N HIS A 358 -4.15 3.60 14.56
CA HIS A 358 -2.97 4.27 14.02
C HIS A 358 -1.91 4.52 15.11
N PHE A 359 -2.32 5.01 16.27
CA PHE A 359 -1.42 5.23 17.41
C PHE A 359 -0.68 3.95 17.83
N THR A 360 -1.37 2.81 17.79
CA THR A 360 -0.84 1.56 18.34
C THR A 360 -0.21 0.62 17.32
N THR A 361 -0.50 0.79 16.03
CA THR A 361 -0.05 -0.12 14.95
C THR A 361 0.67 0.60 13.82
N GLY A 362 0.57 1.93 13.76
CA GLY A 362 1.07 2.72 12.63
C GLY A 362 0.13 2.72 11.41
N SER A 363 -1.06 2.13 11.48
CA SER A 363 -2.07 2.17 10.41
C SER A 363 -3.48 2.29 11.00
N ASP A 364 -4.40 2.93 10.27
CA ASP A 364 -5.82 2.96 10.61
C ASP A 364 -6.61 1.81 9.94
N ARG A 365 -5.92 0.85 9.32
CA ARG A 365 -6.48 -0.33 8.66
C ARG A 365 -6.05 -1.63 9.37
N VAL A 366 -6.83 -2.69 9.16
CA VAL A 366 -6.63 -4.00 9.81
C VAL A 366 -6.17 -5.06 8.81
N PRO A 367 -5.46 -6.12 9.25
CA PRO A 367 -5.09 -7.22 8.35
C PRO A 367 -6.33 -7.86 7.71
N VAL A 368 -6.15 -8.49 6.55
CA VAL A 368 -7.25 -9.13 5.78
C VAL A 368 -8.00 -10.23 6.54
N GLY A 369 -7.40 -10.82 7.59
CA GLY A 369 -8.10 -11.78 8.47
C GLY A 369 -8.92 -11.12 9.59
N GLY A 370 -9.00 -9.79 9.60
CA GLY A 370 -9.70 -9.00 10.60
C GLY A 370 -8.83 -8.64 11.81
N MET A 371 -9.46 -7.99 12.79
CA MET A 371 -8.76 -7.50 14.00
C MET A 371 -8.12 -8.59 14.86
N ALA A 372 -8.59 -9.84 14.75
CA ALA A 372 -8.02 -10.96 15.48
C ALA A 372 -6.57 -11.27 15.06
N ASP A 373 -6.22 -11.02 13.79
CA ASP A 373 -4.87 -11.24 13.25
C ASP A 373 -3.87 -10.14 13.63
N LEU A 374 -4.33 -9.05 14.25
CA LEU A 374 -3.48 -7.90 14.60
C LEU A 374 -2.49 -8.22 15.73
N ASN A 375 -2.73 -9.27 16.53
CA ASN A 375 -1.94 -9.59 17.73
C ASN A 375 -1.78 -8.38 18.68
N PHE A 376 -2.87 -7.65 18.91
CA PHE A 376 -2.87 -6.44 19.73
C PHE A 376 -2.54 -6.76 21.20
N LYS A 377 -1.66 -5.97 21.80
CA LYS A 377 -1.17 -6.19 23.17
C LYS A 377 -1.37 -4.93 24.03
N ILE A 378 -1.90 -5.11 25.24
CA ILE A 378 -1.93 -4.05 26.26
C ILE A 378 -1.00 -4.45 27.40
N SER A 379 0.03 -3.64 27.62
CA SER A 379 0.99 -3.81 28.71
C SER A 379 0.75 -2.80 29.82
N LYS A 380 0.90 -3.24 31.06
CA LYS A 380 0.92 -2.35 32.21
C LYS A 380 2.18 -1.50 32.19
N ASN A 381 1.99 -0.19 32.24
CA ASN A 381 3.07 0.77 32.42
C ASN A 381 3.11 1.20 33.89
N GLU A 382 4.17 0.83 34.62
CA GLU A 382 4.31 1.15 36.06
C GLU A 382 4.60 2.64 36.34
N THR A 383 4.62 3.49 35.31
CA THR A 383 4.70 4.95 35.45
C THR A 383 3.48 5.53 36.17
N SER A 384 3.66 6.73 36.74
CA SER A 384 2.58 7.48 37.39
C SER A 384 1.35 7.65 36.48
N THR A 385 0.15 7.61 37.08
CA THR A 385 -1.14 7.81 36.40
C THR A 385 -1.29 9.18 35.74
N ASN A 386 -0.36 10.11 35.99
CA ASN A 386 -0.35 11.41 35.32
C ASN A 386 0.19 11.35 33.88
N TRP A 387 0.90 10.28 33.54
CA TRP A 387 1.51 10.09 32.21
C TRP A 387 0.47 9.72 31.16
N LEU A 388 0.79 9.99 29.90
CA LEU A 388 -0.01 9.55 28.76
C LEU A 388 0.28 8.07 28.45
N PRO A 389 -0.64 7.35 27.79
CA PRO A 389 -0.31 6.06 27.24
C PRO A 389 0.78 6.20 26.17
N VAL A 390 1.59 5.16 26.02
CA VAL A 390 2.67 5.09 25.00
C VAL A 390 2.40 3.88 24.12
N ALA A 391 2.82 3.92 22.86
CA ALA A 391 2.68 2.80 21.93
C ALA A 391 4.02 2.38 21.33
N HIS A 392 4.14 1.08 21.08
CA HIS A 392 5.20 0.51 20.26
C HIS A 392 4.57 -0.13 19.02
N THR A 393 4.47 0.67 17.96
CA THR A 393 3.76 0.30 16.72
C THR A 393 4.32 -0.96 16.07
N CYS A 394 5.64 -1.18 16.11
CA CYS A 394 6.28 -2.38 15.57
C CYS A 394 5.78 -3.69 16.19
N PHE A 395 5.24 -3.62 17.41
CA PHE A 395 4.73 -4.76 18.18
C PHE A 395 3.22 -4.70 18.41
N ASN A 396 2.51 -3.75 17.80
CA ASN A 396 1.06 -3.54 18.02
C ASN A 396 0.71 -3.42 19.51
N GLN A 397 1.56 -2.72 20.28
CA GLN A 397 1.53 -2.73 21.74
C GLN A 397 1.17 -1.34 22.29
N LEU A 398 0.19 -1.31 23.20
CA LEU A 398 -0.19 -0.15 24.00
C LEU A 398 0.30 -0.32 25.44
N CYS A 399 1.17 0.57 25.88
CA CYS A 399 1.63 0.68 27.26
C CYS A 399 0.69 1.62 28.02
N LEU A 400 -0.18 1.04 28.86
CA LEU A 400 -1.28 1.73 29.53
C LEU A 400 -0.99 1.90 31.04
N PRO A 401 -0.87 3.14 31.54
CA PRO A 401 -0.79 3.40 32.98
C PRO A 401 -2.03 2.91 33.75
N PRO A 402 -1.91 2.54 35.04
CA PRO A 402 -3.02 2.03 35.84
C PRO A 402 -3.96 3.15 36.32
N TYR A 403 -4.65 3.81 35.38
CA TYR A 403 -5.57 4.90 35.68
C TYR A 403 -6.68 4.47 36.63
N LYS A 404 -6.91 5.27 37.68
CA LYS A 404 -7.86 4.94 38.75
C LYS A 404 -9.32 5.22 38.39
N SER A 405 -9.58 6.03 37.36
CA SER A 405 -10.94 6.38 36.95
C SER A 405 -11.12 6.31 35.43
N LYS A 406 -12.33 5.94 35.00
CA LYS A 406 -12.73 5.91 33.57
C LYS A 406 -12.60 7.27 32.89
N LYS A 407 -12.88 8.36 33.62
CA LYS A 407 -12.78 9.74 33.11
C LYS A 407 -11.34 10.11 32.78
N ASP A 408 -10.43 9.82 33.72
CA ASP A 408 -8.99 10.09 33.55
C ASP A 408 -8.41 9.27 32.40
N LEU A 409 -8.71 7.96 32.35
CA LEU A 409 -8.33 7.10 31.23
C LEU A 409 -8.82 7.66 29.90
N LYS A 410 -10.10 8.02 29.79
CA LYS A 410 -10.66 8.57 28.55
C LYS A 410 -9.94 9.83 28.11
N GLN A 411 -9.71 10.77 29.03
CA GLN A 411 -9.04 12.03 28.72
C GLN A 411 -7.60 11.79 28.26
N LYS A 412 -6.82 11.01 29.01
CA LYS A 412 -5.42 10.72 28.68
C LYS A 412 -5.27 9.92 27.40
N LEU A 413 -6.19 8.97 27.14
CA LEU A 413 -6.20 8.20 25.90
C LEU A 413 -6.49 9.09 24.69
N ILE A 414 -7.52 9.95 24.76
CA ILE A 414 -7.84 10.88 23.67
C ILE A 414 -6.66 11.82 23.38
N ILE A 415 -6.02 12.35 24.43
CA ILE A 415 -4.83 13.20 24.27
C ILE A 415 -3.70 12.42 23.60
N GLY A 416 -3.41 11.20 24.05
CA GLY A 416 -2.35 10.37 23.47
C GLY A 416 -2.57 10.07 21.99
N ILE A 417 -3.77 9.59 21.62
CA ILE A 417 -4.08 9.19 20.23
C ILE A 417 -4.28 10.39 19.29
N SER A 418 -4.52 11.59 19.81
CA SER A 418 -4.73 12.79 18.98
C SER A 418 -3.46 13.59 18.73
N ASN A 419 -2.41 13.39 19.55
CA ASN A 419 -1.15 14.14 19.45
C ASN A 419 0.04 13.27 19.04
N SER A 420 -0.23 12.06 18.52
CA SER A 420 0.79 11.06 18.20
C SER A 420 1.63 11.39 16.96
N GLU A 421 1.19 12.32 16.12
CA GLU A 421 1.95 12.80 14.95
C GLU A 421 2.90 13.97 15.28
N GLY A 422 2.92 14.46 16.52
CA GLY A 422 3.68 15.65 16.93
C GLY A 422 4.76 15.45 18.01
N PHE A 423 5.00 14.22 18.47
CA PHE A 423 5.99 13.94 19.53
C PHE A 423 6.87 12.71 19.21
N GLY A 424 7.29 12.58 17.97
CA GLY A 424 8.36 11.67 17.57
C GLY A 424 9.69 12.40 17.53
N LEU A 425 10.35 12.54 18.69
CA LEU A 425 11.78 12.80 18.91
C LEU A 425 12.45 13.82 17.94
N GLU A 426 12.61 15.06 18.42
CA GLU A 426 13.88 15.79 18.17
C GLU A 426 15.08 14.99 18.71
#